data_AF-A0A8T3SK96-F1
#
_entry.id   AF-A0A8T3SK96-F1
#
_cell.length_a   1.000
_cell.length_b   1.000
_cell.length_c   1.000
_cell.angle_alpha   90.00
_cell.angle_beta   90.00
_cell.angle_gamma   90.00
#
_symmetry.space_group_name_H-M   'P 1'
#
loop_
_entity.id
_entity.type
_entity.pdbx_description
1 polymer ?
#
loop_
_entity_poly.entity_id
_entity_poly.type
_entity_poly.pdbx_seq_one_letter_code
_entity_poly.pdbx_strand_id
1 'polypeptide(L)' 'MTRVQDGGEAWMGGTTWQGQAAIRISVSNWSTTETDIDRTADALLQAAGR' A
#
# COMPACT_ATOMS: atom_id res chain seq x y z
N MET A 1 -4.27 -0.64 9.13
CA MET A 1 -4.10 0.25 7.96
C MET A 1 -3.69 1.68 8.33
N THR A 2 -4.11 2.20 9.48
CA THR A 2 -3.83 3.58 9.94
C THR A 2 -2.37 4.03 9.79
N ARG A 3 -1.38 3.21 10.18
CA ARG A 3 0.06 3.56 10.06
C ARG A 3 0.51 3.98 8.66
N VAL A 4 0.03 3.28 7.61
CA VAL A 4 0.40 3.62 6.22
C VAL A 4 -0.34 4.87 5.74
N GLN A 5 -1.63 4.99 6.11
CA GLN A 5 -2.48 6.09 5.63
C GLN A 5 -2.09 7.43 6.28
N ASP A 6 -1.68 7.40 7.55
CA ASP A 6 -1.17 8.58 8.26
C ASP A 6 0.14 9.10 7.62
N GLY A 7 0.90 8.22 6.97
CA GLY A 7 2.11 8.58 6.24
C GLY A 7 1.85 9.32 4.92
N GLY A 8 0.61 9.30 4.40
CA GLY A 8 0.22 10.01 3.18
C GLY A 8 0.76 9.44 1.86
N GLU A 9 1.70 8.49 1.91
CA GLU A 9 2.38 7.95 0.74
C GLU A 9 1.46 7.12 -0.16
N ALA A 10 0.53 6.36 0.43
CA ALA A 10 -0.42 5.56 -0.30
C ALA A 10 -1.74 5.39 0.45
N TRP A 11 -2.84 5.42 -0.33
CA TRP A 11 -4.18 5.08 0.14
C TRP A 11 -4.59 3.71 -0.37
N MET A 12 -4.98 2.82 0.54
CA MET A 12 -5.29 1.44 0.20
C MET A 12 -6.28 0.82 1.20
N GLY A 13 -7.07 -0.12 0.70
CA GLY A 13 -8.08 -0.83 1.48
C GLY A 13 -7.59 -2.19 1.97
N GLY A 14 -8.09 -2.60 3.14
CA GLY A 14 -8.02 -4.02 3.53
C GLY A 14 -9.01 -4.85 2.71
N THR A 15 -8.71 -6.13 2.55
CA THR A 15 -9.61 -7.11 1.94
C THR A 15 -9.46 -8.47 2.60
N THR A 16 -10.39 -9.38 2.34
CA THR A 16 -10.24 -10.79 2.65
C THR A 16 -10.03 -11.56 1.35
N TRP A 17 -8.91 -12.28 1.25
CA TRP A 17 -8.60 -13.11 0.10
C TRP A 17 -8.38 -14.55 0.56
N GLN A 18 -9.18 -15.49 0.01
CA GLN A 18 -9.16 -16.91 0.39
C GLN A 18 -9.23 -17.13 1.92
N GLY A 19 -10.07 -16.35 2.60
CA GLY A 19 -10.24 -16.42 4.05
C GLY A 19 -9.11 -15.80 4.87
N GLN A 20 -8.11 -15.18 4.23
CA GLN A 20 -7.00 -14.51 4.88
C GLN A 20 -7.11 -13.00 4.76
N ALA A 21 -6.66 -12.28 5.80
CA ALA A 21 -6.53 -10.83 5.74
C ALA A 21 -5.46 -10.45 4.71
N ALA A 22 -5.80 -9.55 3.80
CA ALA A 22 -4.91 -9.08 2.75
C ALA A 22 -5.09 -7.57 2.53
N ILE A 23 -4.16 -6.99 1.76
CA ILE A 23 -4.22 -5.60 1.32
C ILE A 23 -4.57 -5.59 -0.17
N ARG A 24 -5.50 -4.74 -0.57
CA ARG A 24 -5.82 -4.51 -1.99
C ARG A 24 -5.19 -3.19 -2.43
N ILE A 25 -4.33 -3.27 -3.44
CA ILE A 25 -3.70 -2.12 -4.09
C ILE A 25 -4.16 -2.07 -5.55
N SER A 26 -4.52 -0.89 -6.04
CA SER A 26 -4.94 -0.67 -7.43
C SER A 26 -4.08 0.41 -8.05
N VAL A 27 -3.33 0.05 -9.09
CA VAL A 27 -2.56 1.00 -9.90
C VAL A 27 -3.38 1.27 -11.14
N SER A 28 -3.85 2.51 -11.30
CA SER A 28 -4.79 2.87 -12.38
C SER A 28 -4.51 4.21 -13.03
N ASN A 29 -3.61 5.01 -12.46
CA ASN A 29 -3.20 6.27 -13.05
C ASN A 29 -2.03 6.03 -14.02
N TRP A 30 -2.17 6.46 -15.28
CA TRP A 30 -1.16 6.30 -16.33
C TRP A 30 0.16 7.00 -16.01
N SER A 31 0.15 8.02 -15.15
CA SER A 31 1.35 8.75 -14.74
C SER A 31 2.10 8.07 -13.60
N THR A 32 1.60 6.93 -13.08
CA THR A 32 2.28 6.19 -12.00
C THR A 32 3.59 5.61 -12.53
N THR A 33 4.68 5.87 -11.83
CA THR A 33 6.02 5.41 -12.18
C THR A 33 6.50 4.30 -11.25
N GLU A 34 7.60 3.63 -11.61
CA GLU A 34 8.25 2.65 -10.72
C GLU A 34 8.67 3.28 -9.39
N THR A 35 9.16 4.53 -9.40
CA THR A 35 9.52 5.26 -8.18
C THR A 35 8.33 5.45 -7.23
N ASP A 36 7.12 5.67 -7.75
CA ASP A 36 5.91 5.76 -6.92
C ASP A 36 5.59 4.40 -6.27
N ILE A 37 5.85 3.31 -6.99
CA ILE A 37 5.67 1.93 -6.50
C ILE A 37 6.69 1.61 -5.40
N ASP A 38 7.97 1.94 -5.61
CA ASP A 38 9.04 1.71 -4.63
C ASP A 38 8.76 2.45 -3.32
N ARG A 39 8.41 3.75 -3.42
CA ARG A 39 8.01 4.57 -2.26
C ARG A 39 6.82 3.97 -1.51
N THR A 40 5.82 3.49 -2.24
CA THR A 40 4.65 2.82 -1.65
C THR A 40 5.03 1.53 -0.93
N ALA A 41 5.92 0.72 -1.51
CA ALA A 41 6.40 -0.52 -0.93
C ALA A 41 7.21 -0.27 0.36
N ASP A 42 8.08 0.74 0.35
CA ASP A 42 8.86 1.14 1.53
C ASP A 42 7.96 1.59 2.68
N ALA A 43 6.95 2.43 2.40
CA ALA A 43 5.99 2.87 3.41
C ALA A 43 5.22 1.68 4.02
N LEU A 44 4.90 0.67 3.22
CA LEU A 44 4.26 -0.56 3.68
C LEU A 44 5.17 -1.40 4.58
N LEU A 45 6.45 -1.56 4.21
CA LEU A 45 7.43 -2.29 5.01
C LEU A 45 7.66 -1.59 6.36
N GLN A 46 7.86 -0.27 6.35
CA GLN A 46 8.01 0.53 7.55
C GLN A 46 6.79 0.40 8.48
N ALA A 47 5.58 0.48 7.94
CA ALA A 47 4.35 0.32 8.74
C ALA A 47 4.18 -1.10 9.30
N ALA A 48 4.74 -2.11 8.62
CA ALA A 48 4.81 -3.49 9.08
C ALA A 48 5.92 -3.74 10.10
N GLY A 49 6.81 -2.75 10.34
CA GLY A 49 7.97 -2.89 11.23
C GLY A 49 9.08 -3.76 10.63
N ARG A 50 9.19 -3.80 9.31
CA ARG A 50 10.28 -4.40 8.55
C ARG A 50 11.20 -3.32 8.00
#